data_AF-A0A2D6SMK6-F1
#
_entry.id   AF-A0A2D6SMK6-F1
#
_cell.length_a   1.000
_cell.length_b   1.000
_cell.length_c   1.000
_cell.angle_alpha   90.00
_cell.angle_beta   90.00
_cell.angle_gamma   90.00
#
_symmetry.space_group_name_H-M   'P 1'
#
loop_
_entity.id
_entity.type
_entity.pdbx_description
1 polymer ?
#
loop_
_entity_poly.entity_id
_entity_poly.type
_entity_poly.pdbx_seq_one_letter_code
_entity_poly.pdbx_strand_id
1 'polypeptide(L)'
;RHQHEIEVLKEIHLKPKQYLIAGVIDTLTNFIEHPEVIAQRLERAAEAVGDPKRIQAGTDCGFDTAAGMGRVTQDIVWAKLKAMRDGADLASDRLL
;
A
#
# COMPACT_ATOMS: atom_id res chain seq x y z
N ARG A 1 1.62 8.95 -8.76
CA ARG A 1 1.78 10.43 -8.75
C ARG A 1 1.87 11.01 -7.34
N HIS A 2 1.09 10.51 -6.37
CA HIS A 2 0.97 11.08 -5.01
C HIS A 2 1.80 10.37 -3.91
N GLN A 3 2.59 9.35 -4.25
CA GLN A 3 3.37 8.60 -3.26
C GLN A 3 4.34 9.48 -2.43
N HIS A 4 4.78 10.63 -2.96
CA HIS A 4 5.64 11.57 -2.26
C HIS A 4 4.92 12.34 -1.12
N GLU A 5 3.58 12.34 -1.09
CA GLU A 5 2.81 13.08 -0.09
C GLU A 5 2.85 12.40 1.29
N ILE A 6 3.32 11.14 1.37
CA ILE A 6 3.48 10.41 2.64
C ILE A 6 4.38 11.18 3.64
N GLU A 7 5.31 11.99 3.14
CA GLU A 7 6.22 12.79 3.96
C GLU A 7 5.48 13.79 4.87
N VAL A 8 4.25 14.20 4.52
CA VAL A 8 3.44 15.11 5.36
C VAL A 8 3.15 14.52 6.76
N LEU A 9 3.13 13.19 6.88
CA LEU A 9 2.87 12.51 8.14
C LEU A 9 4.04 12.59 9.13
N LYS A 10 5.24 12.99 8.66
CA LYS A 10 6.37 13.34 9.54
C LYS A 10 6.08 14.58 10.38
N GLU A 11 5.24 15.48 9.87
CA GLU A 11 4.82 16.69 10.57
C GLU A 11 3.48 16.48 11.28
N ILE A 12 2.54 15.79 10.61
CA ILE A 12 1.19 15.51 11.11
C ILE A 12 1.13 14.10 11.70
N HIS A 13 1.35 14.03 13.00
CA HIS A 13 1.35 12.79 13.74
C HIS A 13 -0.07 12.20 13.89
N LEU A 14 -0.16 10.88 13.77
CA LEU A 14 -1.40 10.15 14.06
C LEU A 14 -1.76 10.27 15.55
N LYS A 15 -3.04 10.47 15.85
CA LYS A 15 -3.55 10.47 17.23
C LYS A 15 -3.46 9.06 17.83
N PRO A 16 -3.53 8.93 19.17
CA PRO A 16 -3.59 7.62 19.81
C PRO A 16 -4.70 6.74 19.21
N LYS A 17 -4.37 5.46 18.98
CA LYS A 17 -5.27 4.44 18.40
C LYS A 17 -5.65 4.67 16.93
N GLN A 18 -5.06 5.64 16.23
CA GLN A 18 -5.17 5.74 14.79
C GLN A 18 -4.11 4.89 14.08
N TYR A 19 -4.49 4.36 12.92
CA TYR A 19 -3.66 3.55 12.04
C TYR A 19 -3.68 4.19 10.66
N LEU A 20 -2.60 4.00 9.90
CA LEU A 20 -2.55 4.34 8.48
C LEU A 20 -2.70 3.07 7.65
N ILE A 21 -3.69 3.05 6.76
CA ILE A 21 -3.77 2.06 5.69
C ILE A 21 -3.11 2.69 4.45
N ALA A 22 -1.92 2.22 4.10
CA ALA A 22 -1.14 2.73 3.00
C ALA A 22 -1.60 2.09 1.68
N GLY A 23 -2.08 2.90 0.73
CA GLY A 23 -2.33 2.47 -0.64
C GLY A 23 -1.01 2.14 -1.34
N VAL A 24 -0.79 0.86 -1.64
CA VAL A 24 0.45 0.36 -2.24
C VAL A 24 0.24 -0.38 -3.55
N ILE A 25 -1.02 -0.50 -3.99
CA ILE A 25 -1.44 -1.16 -5.24
C ILE A 25 -2.27 -0.18 -6.06
N ASP A 26 -1.83 0.08 -7.29
CA ASP A 26 -2.56 0.87 -8.26
C ASP A 26 -3.68 0.00 -8.86
N THR A 27 -4.93 0.42 -8.67
CA THR A 27 -6.12 -0.30 -9.14
C THR A 27 -6.57 0.07 -10.55
N LEU A 28 -5.89 1.03 -11.20
CA LEU A 28 -6.22 1.51 -12.55
C LEU A 28 -5.36 0.87 -13.65
N THR A 29 -4.40 0.02 -13.29
CA THR A 29 -3.45 -0.59 -14.23
C THR A 29 -3.45 -2.12 -14.14
N ASN A 30 -3.03 -2.77 -15.23
CA ASN A 30 -2.84 -4.22 -15.29
C ASN A 30 -1.43 -4.67 -14.90
N PHE A 31 -0.57 -3.76 -14.43
CA PHE A 31 0.77 -4.10 -13.96
C PHE A 31 0.70 -4.63 -12.55
N ILE A 32 1.30 -5.78 -12.28
CA ILE A 32 1.46 -6.29 -10.91
C ILE A 32 2.69 -5.63 -10.31
N GLU A 33 2.50 -4.95 -9.18
CA GLU A 33 3.58 -4.31 -8.43
C GLU A 33 4.56 -5.37 -7.93
N HIS A 34 5.86 -5.09 -8.03
CA HIS A 34 6.87 -5.98 -7.49
C HIS A 34 6.83 -5.95 -5.94
N PRO A 35 6.91 -7.10 -5.24
CA PRO A 35 6.90 -7.16 -3.77
C PRO A 35 7.88 -6.19 -3.10
N GLU A 36 9.09 -6.06 -3.65
CA GLU A 36 10.10 -5.10 -3.17
C GLU A 36 9.62 -3.63 -3.22
N VAL A 37 8.88 -3.24 -4.26
CA VAL A 37 8.34 -1.87 -4.38
C VAL A 37 7.25 -1.64 -3.34
N ILE A 38 6.43 -2.65 -3.07
CA ILE A 38 5.42 -2.61 -2.01
C ILE A 38 6.09 -2.50 -0.63
N ALA A 39 7.14 -3.28 -0.38
CA ALA A 39 7.89 -3.21 0.88
C ALA A 39 8.48 -1.82 1.11
N GLN A 40 9.16 -1.25 0.10
CA GLN A 40 9.70 0.11 0.15
C GLN A 40 8.62 1.17 0.42
N ARG A 41 7.40 0.99 -0.11
CA ARG A 41 6.27 1.89 0.17
C ARG A 41 5.83 1.82 1.64
N LEU A 42 5.75 0.62 2.19
CA LEU A 42 5.38 0.39 3.60
C LEU A 42 6.45 0.90 4.55
N GLU A 43 7.73 0.70 4.23
CA GLU A 43 8.87 1.24 4.97
C GLU A 43 8.82 2.76 5.05
N ARG A 44 8.58 3.44 3.91
CA ARG A 44 8.41 4.91 3.90
C ARG A 44 7.22 5.39 4.71
N ALA A 45 6.11 4.64 4.68
CA ALA A 45 4.94 4.96 5.51
C ALA A 45 5.23 4.78 7.01
N ALA A 46 5.93 3.71 7.38
CA ALA A 46 6.37 3.46 8.75
C ALA A 46 7.36 4.52 9.25
N GLU A 47 8.33 4.91 8.41
CA GLU A 47 9.26 6.00 8.71
C GLU A 47 8.52 7.32 8.92
N ALA A 48 7.55 7.64 8.05
CA ALA A 48 6.79 8.88 8.16
C ALA A 48 5.90 8.94 9.41
N VAL A 49 5.28 7.82 9.79
CA VAL A 49 4.42 7.73 10.98
C VAL A 49 5.21 7.54 12.28
N GLY A 50 6.43 7.00 12.19
CA GLY A 50 7.33 6.72 13.32
C GLY A 50 7.02 5.44 14.10
N ASP A 51 6.07 4.61 13.64
CA ASP A 51 5.71 3.34 14.29
C ASP A 51 5.22 2.32 13.24
N PRO A 52 6.01 1.29 12.89
CA PRO A 52 5.63 0.29 11.89
C PRO A 52 4.40 -0.51 12.30
N LYS A 53 4.10 -0.65 13.59
CA LYS A 53 2.92 -1.39 14.08
C LYS A 53 1.61 -0.66 13.81
N ARG A 54 1.66 0.60 13.37
CA ARG A 54 0.49 1.41 13.01
C ARG A 54 0.21 1.46 11.50
N ILE A 55 0.97 0.73 10.70
CA ILE A 55 0.83 0.68 9.25
C ILE A 55 0.14 -0.62 8.83
N GLN A 56 -0.79 -0.51 7.88
CA GLN A 56 -1.41 -1.65 7.20
C GLN A 56 -1.31 -1.45 5.69
N ALA A 57 -1.01 -2.51 4.95
CA ALA A 57 -1.04 -2.47 3.49
C ALA A 57 -2.49 -2.45 2.99
N GLY A 58 -2.76 -1.62 1.99
CA GLY A 58 -4.04 -1.56 1.30
C GLY A 58 -3.90 -1.26 -0.18
N THR A 59 -4.99 -1.41 -0.91
CA THR A 59 -5.09 -0.94 -2.30
C THR A 59 -5.41 0.55 -2.31
N ASP A 60 -5.06 1.26 -3.40
CA ASP A 60 -5.38 2.68 -3.54
C ASP A 60 -6.90 2.92 -3.50
N CYS A 61 -7.69 2.00 -4.06
CA CYS A 61 -9.14 2.00 -4.02
C CYS A 61 -9.70 0.59 -4.25
N GLY A 62 -10.97 0.46 -4.65
CA GLY A 62 -11.53 -0.78 -5.19
C GLY A 62 -11.04 -1.06 -6.62
N PHE A 63 -11.13 -2.31 -7.08
CA PHE A 63 -10.75 -2.70 -8.45
C PHE A 63 -11.85 -2.48 -9.49
N ASP A 64 -13.10 -2.21 -9.07
CA ASP A 64 -14.20 -1.84 -9.97
C ASP A 64 -14.21 -0.33 -10.25
N THR A 65 -13.03 0.19 -10.59
CA THR A 65 -12.69 1.63 -10.56
C THR A 65 -13.33 2.49 -11.65
N ALA A 66 -14.16 1.90 -12.49
CA ALA A 66 -14.97 2.64 -13.46
C ALA A 66 -16.27 1.88 -13.60
N ALA A 67 -17.39 2.48 -13.16
CA ALA A 67 -18.74 1.93 -13.21
C ALA A 67 -18.98 0.96 -14.39
N GLY A 68 -18.71 -0.33 -14.20
CA GLY A 68 -18.91 -1.38 -15.19
C GLY A 68 -17.87 -1.56 -16.31
N MET A 69 -16.73 -0.86 -16.31
CA MET A 69 -15.71 -0.94 -17.38
C MET A 69 -14.60 -1.97 -17.16
N GLY A 70 -14.52 -2.61 -15.99
CA GLY A 70 -13.67 -3.80 -15.77
C GLY A 70 -12.22 -3.64 -16.24
N ARG A 71 -11.50 -2.60 -15.78
CA ARG A 71 -10.13 -2.29 -16.27
C ARG A 71 -9.08 -3.34 -15.90
N VAL A 72 -9.34 -4.12 -14.83
CA VAL A 72 -8.43 -5.14 -14.31
C VAL A 72 -9.18 -6.46 -14.25
N THR A 73 -8.61 -7.50 -14.85
CA THR A 73 -9.20 -8.84 -14.83
C THR A 73 -9.07 -9.47 -13.44
N GLN A 74 -9.98 -10.39 -13.09
CA GLN A 74 -9.99 -11.05 -11.79
C GLN A 74 -8.64 -11.71 -11.46
N ASP A 75 -8.00 -12.36 -12.43
CA ASP A 75 -6.71 -13.01 -12.24
C ASP A 75 -5.60 -12.02 -11.90
N ILE A 76 -5.60 -10.83 -12.52
CA ILE A 76 -4.66 -9.76 -12.19
C ILE A 76 -4.96 -9.17 -10.81
N VAL A 77 -6.23 -9.04 -10.42
CA VAL A 77 -6.60 -8.63 -9.06
C VAL A 77 -6.01 -9.59 -8.01
N TRP A 78 -6.19 -10.90 -8.19
CA TRP A 78 -5.63 -11.90 -7.27
C TRP A 78 -4.11 -11.88 -7.25
N ALA A 79 -3.47 -11.73 -8.41
CA ALA A 79 -2.02 -11.62 -8.49
C ALA A 79 -1.48 -10.37 -7.78
N LYS A 80 -2.18 -9.22 -7.90
CA LYS A 80 -1.86 -7.99 -7.15
C LYS A 80 -2.02 -8.17 -5.64
N LEU A 81 -3.09 -8.80 -5.19
CA LEU A 81 -3.31 -9.07 -3.77
C LEU A 81 -2.25 -10.02 -3.20
N LYS A 82 -1.83 -11.03 -3.98
CA LYS A 82 -0.71 -11.89 -3.61
C LYS A 82 0.60 -11.10 -3.50
N ALA A 83 0.92 -10.28 -4.50
CA ALA A 83 2.11 -9.44 -4.45
C ALA A 83 2.09 -8.46 -3.26
N MET A 84 0.92 -7.90 -2.93
CA MET A 84 0.73 -7.06 -1.75
C MET A 84 1.06 -7.80 -0.46
N ARG A 85 0.61 -9.06 -0.34
CA ARG A 85 0.95 -9.91 0.80
C ARG A 85 2.45 -10.18 0.87
N ASP A 86 3.06 -10.61 -0.23
CA ASP A 86 4.49 -10.94 -0.29
C ASP A 86 5.35 -9.70 0.06
N GLY A 87 4.97 -8.51 -0.43
CA GLY A 87 5.64 -7.26 -0.09
C GLY A 87 5.44 -6.82 1.36
N ALA A 88 4.28 -7.09 1.94
CA ALA A 88 4.02 -6.81 3.36
C ALA A 88 4.80 -7.75 4.29
N ASP A 89 4.96 -9.03 3.92
CA ASP A 89 5.82 -9.96 4.65
C ASP A 89 7.28 -9.47 4.62
N LEU A 90 7.80 -9.07 3.44
CA LEU A 90 9.15 -8.49 3.33
C LEU A 90 9.35 -7.23 4.19
N ALA A 91 8.38 -6.32 4.20
CA ALA A 91 8.46 -5.13 5.05
C ALA A 91 8.42 -5.49 6.53
N SER A 92 7.61 -6.47 6.92
CA SER A 92 7.50 -6.94 8.30
C SER A 92 8.83 -7.50 8.79
N ASP A 93 9.49 -8.36 7.99
CA ASP A 93 10.80 -8.93 8.31
C ASP A 93 11.89 -7.87 8.53
N ARG A 94 11.73 -6.67 7.93
CA ARG A 94 12.70 -5.57 8.03
C ARG A 94 12.41 -4.60 9.17
N LEU A 95 11.15 -4.49 9.60
CA LEU A 95 10.68 -3.41 10.47
C LEU A 95 10.19 -3.88 11.86
N LEU A 96 9.82 -5.15 12.02
CA LEU A 96 9.17 -5.69 13.23
C LEU A 96 10.06 -6.69 13.95
#